data_AF-A0A939WF90-F1
#
_entry.id   AF-A0A939WF90-F1
#
_cell.length_a   1.000
_cell.length_b   1.000
_cell.length_c   1.000
_cell.angle_alpha   90.00
_cell.angle_beta   90.00
_cell.angle_gamma   90.00
#
_symmetry.space_group_name_H-M   'P 1'
#
loop_
_entity.id
_entity.type
_entity.pdbx_description
1 polymer ?
#
loop_
_entity_poly.entity_id
_entity_poly.type
_entity_poly.pdbx_seq_one_letter_code
_entity_poly.pdbx_strand_id
1 'polypeptide(L)'
;MGCFLVALGLLLFFSFSQLRLADRIAHIKYTKVSSPEDLQAMRDDPSGKYVLTKDIDMSGQSWTPFTFSGVLDGNGYTISNLSITGAGSAVRDTYDGNMKKYETGFTGFFDSLEGGQVRNLTFSNIEVTAESDTPFFAGTIAGYMDQATISDCKVDGSVMLRAHDRMFGVGGLVGYGNGRIENIEITITLVCIDTDRETKDEQFMGGICGAGYPDLLSCYVEIDGYASEHGYAHNGGVLGMYEFYPEGISHEGICKDNVVFGKITFFEDNEDRRAYCEPIVGETVDSITTFDGNGESFQRDEVFNYDVDLLPQK
;
A
#
# COMPACT_ATOMS: atom_id res chain seq x y z
N MET A 1 -9.53 -28.60 -39.81
CA MET A 1 -8.89 -27.82 -38.71
C MET A 1 -8.92 -26.29 -38.89
N GLY A 2 -9.64 -25.71 -39.88
CA GLY A 2 -9.66 -24.25 -40.09
C GLY A 2 -10.88 -23.49 -39.55
N CYS A 3 -11.98 -24.16 -39.19
CA CYS A 3 -13.23 -23.49 -38.80
C CYS A 3 -13.34 -23.15 -37.30
N PHE A 4 -12.55 -23.81 -36.44
CA PHE A 4 -12.64 -23.63 -34.98
C PHE A 4 -11.86 -22.40 -34.46
N LEU A 5 -10.77 -21.99 -35.14
CA LEU A 5 -10.00 -20.80 -34.73
C LEU A 5 -10.73 -19.47 -35.00
N VAL A 6 -11.55 -19.41 -36.06
CA VAL A 6 -12.28 -18.19 -36.43
C VAL A 6 -13.40 -17.89 -35.42
N ALA A 7 -14.08 -18.92 -34.91
CA ALA A 7 -15.13 -18.76 -33.92
C ALA A 7 -14.59 -18.32 -32.55
N LEU A 8 -13.45 -18.85 -32.12
CA LEU A 8 -12.80 -18.46 -30.85
C LEU A 8 -12.27 -17.01 -30.90
N GLY A 9 -11.68 -16.60 -32.03
CA GLY A 9 -11.27 -15.23 -32.27
C GLY A 9 -12.46 -14.25 -32.28
N LEU A 10 -13.56 -14.58 -32.95
CA LEU A 10 -14.77 -13.73 -32.96
C LEU A 10 -15.43 -13.62 -31.57
N LEU A 11 -15.46 -14.69 -30.77
CA LEU A 11 -16.00 -14.68 -29.41
C LEU A 11 -15.15 -13.85 -28.44
N LEU A 12 -13.82 -13.95 -28.53
CA LEU A 12 -12.90 -13.12 -27.73
C LEU A 12 -13.00 -11.64 -28.12
N PHE A 13 -13.01 -11.32 -29.42
CA PHE A 13 -13.19 -9.93 -29.87
C PHE A 13 -14.57 -9.37 -29.47
N PHE A 14 -15.65 -10.16 -29.54
CA PHE A 14 -16.98 -9.73 -29.10
C PHE A 14 -17.02 -9.47 -27.58
N SER A 15 -16.45 -10.38 -26.77
CA SER A 15 -16.39 -10.25 -25.31
C SER A 15 -15.58 -9.04 -24.85
N PHE A 16 -14.37 -8.83 -25.41
CA PHE A 16 -13.55 -7.64 -25.14
C PHE A 16 -14.22 -6.34 -25.58
N SER A 17 -14.97 -6.36 -26.70
CA SER A 17 -15.69 -5.17 -27.17
C SER A 17 -16.88 -4.78 -26.29
N GLN A 18 -17.58 -5.76 -25.70
CA GLN A 18 -18.68 -5.53 -24.76
C GLN A 18 -18.17 -5.06 -23.39
N LEU A 19 -17.05 -5.59 -22.91
CA LEU A 19 -16.42 -5.14 -21.66
C LEU A 19 -16.04 -3.65 -21.74
N ARG A 20 -15.35 -3.26 -22.82
CA ARG A 20 -15.04 -1.84 -23.10
C ARG A 20 -16.27 -0.95 -23.34
N LEU A 21 -17.42 -1.51 -23.70
CA LEU A 21 -18.66 -0.74 -23.85
C LEU A 21 -19.37 -0.55 -22.51
N ALA A 22 -19.39 -1.58 -21.67
CA ALA A 22 -19.94 -1.52 -20.32
C ALA A 22 -19.19 -0.50 -19.45
N ASP A 23 -17.86 -0.49 -19.50
CA ASP A 23 -17.02 0.49 -18.79
C ASP A 23 -17.31 1.91 -19.27
N ARG A 24 -17.38 2.11 -20.60
CA ARG A 24 -17.72 3.41 -21.19
C ARG A 24 -19.12 3.90 -20.80
N ILE A 25 -20.09 2.99 -20.68
CA ILE A 25 -21.45 3.32 -20.20
C ILE A 25 -21.44 3.65 -18.71
N ALA A 26 -20.67 2.90 -17.90
CA ALA A 26 -20.53 3.18 -16.47
C ALA A 26 -19.93 4.57 -16.24
N HIS A 27 -18.89 4.93 -16.99
CA HIS A 27 -18.23 6.24 -16.91
C HIS A 27 -19.14 7.42 -17.24
N ILE A 28 -20.25 7.24 -17.97
CA ILE A 28 -21.22 8.33 -18.23
C ILE A 28 -21.82 8.85 -16.91
N LYS A 29 -21.91 7.97 -15.90
CA LYS A 29 -22.48 8.30 -14.58
C LYS A 29 -21.43 8.74 -13.56
N TYR A 30 -20.15 8.71 -13.93
CA TYR A 30 -19.05 9.08 -13.04
C TYR A 30 -18.75 10.56 -13.19
N THR A 31 -18.45 11.22 -12.08
CA THR A 31 -17.90 12.57 -12.04
C THR A 31 -16.54 12.57 -12.74
N LYS A 32 -16.34 13.53 -13.65
CA LYS A 32 -15.10 13.64 -14.42
C LYS A 32 -14.06 14.36 -13.59
N VAL A 33 -12.85 13.80 -13.57
CA VAL A 33 -11.69 14.40 -12.93
C VAL A 33 -10.69 14.76 -14.01
N SER A 34 -10.29 16.02 -14.05
CA SER A 34 -9.44 16.59 -15.09
C SER A 34 -8.45 17.62 -14.55
N SER A 35 -8.42 17.87 -13.26
CA SER A 35 -7.47 18.82 -12.66
C SER A 35 -7.16 18.48 -11.21
N PRO A 36 -6.11 19.09 -10.63
CA PRO A 36 -5.86 19.00 -9.20
C PRO A 36 -7.06 19.44 -8.34
N GLU A 37 -7.78 20.47 -8.77
CA GLU A 37 -8.97 20.97 -8.07
C GLU A 37 -10.10 19.93 -8.09
N ASP A 38 -10.30 19.23 -9.21
CA ASP A 38 -11.28 18.13 -9.30
C ASP A 38 -10.92 16.99 -8.33
N LEU A 39 -9.63 16.66 -8.19
CA LEU A 39 -9.16 15.66 -7.22
C LEU A 39 -9.45 16.12 -5.78
N GLN A 40 -9.17 17.38 -5.46
CA GLN A 40 -9.45 17.92 -4.14
C GLN A 40 -10.95 17.94 -3.83
N ALA A 41 -11.80 18.21 -4.82
CA ALA A 41 -13.26 18.24 -4.68
C ALA A 41 -13.87 16.86 -4.36
N MET A 42 -13.13 15.76 -4.55
CA MET A 42 -13.60 14.43 -4.13
C MET A 42 -13.89 14.35 -2.63
N ARG A 43 -13.26 15.21 -1.82
CA ARG A 43 -13.52 15.28 -0.38
C ARG A 43 -14.92 15.75 -0.01
N ASP A 44 -15.61 16.42 -0.94
CA ASP A 44 -16.97 16.92 -0.73
C ASP A 44 -18.02 15.83 -0.94
N ASP A 45 -17.67 14.76 -1.66
CA ASP A 45 -18.46 13.53 -1.82
C ASP A 45 -17.54 12.29 -1.86
N PRO A 46 -16.95 11.88 -0.71
CA PRO A 46 -15.98 10.80 -0.66
C PRO A 46 -16.55 9.41 -1.02
N SER A 47 -17.88 9.31 -1.15
CA SER A 47 -18.58 8.10 -1.60
C SER A 47 -18.87 8.08 -3.10
N GLY A 48 -18.52 9.18 -3.79
CA GLY A 48 -18.77 9.40 -5.20
C GLY A 48 -18.01 8.45 -6.12
N LYS A 49 -18.37 8.50 -7.41
CA LYS A 49 -17.70 7.72 -8.45
C LYS A 49 -17.01 8.66 -9.42
N TYR A 50 -15.70 8.52 -9.53
CA TYR A 50 -14.81 9.44 -10.21
C TYR A 50 -14.05 8.71 -11.31
N VAL A 51 -13.88 9.39 -12.44
CA VAL A 51 -13.07 8.87 -13.54
C VAL A 51 -12.16 9.95 -14.09
N LEU A 52 -10.88 9.64 -14.20
CA LEU A 52 -9.91 10.53 -14.84
C LEU A 52 -10.19 10.63 -16.34
N THR A 53 -10.01 11.83 -16.86
CA THR A 53 -10.20 12.14 -18.28
C THR A 53 -8.92 12.54 -19.01
N LYS A 54 -7.84 12.76 -18.25
CA LYS A 54 -6.48 13.00 -18.71
C LYS A 54 -5.51 12.82 -17.53
N ASP A 55 -4.22 12.85 -17.82
CA ASP A 55 -3.17 12.93 -16.80
C ASP A 55 -3.27 14.24 -15.99
N ILE A 56 -2.91 14.16 -14.71
CA ILE A 56 -2.98 15.26 -13.75
C ILE A 56 -1.61 15.44 -13.08
N ASP A 57 -1.00 16.60 -13.27
CA ASP A 57 0.25 16.98 -12.60
C ASP A 57 -0.06 17.74 -11.31
N MET A 58 0.43 17.21 -10.19
CA MET A 58 0.25 17.74 -8.83
C MET A 58 1.43 18.59 -8.35
N SER A 59 2.38 18.93 -9.23
CA SER A 59 3.53 19.77 -8.90
C SER A 59 3.10 21.08 -8.23
N GLY A 60 3.59 21.32 -7.01
CA GLY A 60 3.30 22.52 -6.23
C GLY A 60 1.88 22.61 -5.66
N GLN A 61 1.07 21.56 -5.80
CA GLN A 61 -0.26 21.47 -5.20
C GLN A 61 -0.16 20.94 -3.78
N SER A 62 -0.91 21.53 -2.85
CA SER A 62 -1.06 20.96 -1.52
C SER A 62 -2.09 19.83 -1.54
N TRP A 63 -1.82 18.77 -0.79
CA TRP A 63 -2.76 17.67 -0.59
C TRP A 63 -3.02 17.46 0.89
N THR A 64 -4.30 17.30 1.23
CA THR A 64 -4.72 16.92 2.58
C THR A 64 -5.41 15.58 2.46
N PRO A 65 -4.81 14.50 3.00
CA PRO A 65 -5.43 13.18 2.99
C PRO A 65 -6.84 13.22 3.61
N PHE A 66 -7.73 12.38 3.10
CA PHE A 66 -9.10 12.24 3.59
C PHE A 66 -9.61 10.82 3.39
N THR A 67 -10.67 10.45 4.11
CA THR A 67 -11.27 9.12 4.03
C THR A 67 -12.10 9.01 2.76
N PHE A 68 -11.91 7.93 1.99
CA PHE A 68 -12.61 7.68 0.75
C PHE A 68 -13.28 6.30 0.76
N SER A 69 -14.53 6.24 0.29
CA SER A 69 -15.32 5.01 0.20
C SER A 69 -15.98 4.82 -1.17
N GLY A 70 -15.66 5.71 -2.10
CA GLY A 70 -16.18 5.74 -3.45
C GLY A 70 -15.39 4.88 -4.44
N VAL A 71 -15.47 5.24 -5.72
CA VAL A 71 -14.68 4.63 -6.80
C VAL A 71 -13.82 5.70 -7.45
N LEU A 72 -12.51 5.51 -7.49
CA LEU A 72 -11.58 6.27 -8.30
C LEU A 72 -11.04 5.39 -9.43
N ASP A 73 -11.52 5.63 -10.64
CA ASP A 73 -11.06 4.96 -11.85
C ASP A 73 -10.09 5.88 -12.61
N GLY A 74 -8.81 5.52 -12.63
CA GLY A 74 -7.79 6.26 -13.37
C GLY A 74 -7.99 6.19 -14.88
N ASN A 75 -8.76 5.21 -15.39
CA ASN A 75 -9.04 5.04 -16.82
C ASN A 75 -7.75 4.99 -17.67
N GLY A 76 -6.66 4.48 -17.09
CA GLY A 76 -5.33 4.41 -17.69
C GLY A 76 -4.50 5.70 -17.66
N TYR A 77 -4.99 6.75 -17.00
CA TYR A 77 -4.26 8.01 -16.82
C TYR A 77 -3.41 8.03 -15.55
N THR A 78 -2.59 9.07 -15.46
CA THR A 78 -1.58 9.26 -14.41
C THR A 78 -1.90 10.44 -13.50
N ILE A 79 -1.64 10.29 -12.21
CA ILE A 79 -1.45 11.40 -11.25
C ILE A 79 0.05 11.47 -10.96
N SER A 80 0.69 12.60 -11.24
CA SER A 80 2.15 12.73 -11.13
C SER A 80 2.61 13.82 -10.16
N ASN A 81 3.81 13.68 -9.60
CA ASN A 81 4.53 14.71 -8.81
C ASN A 81 3.75 15.16 -7.58
N LEU A 82 3.05 14.23 -6.93
CA LEU A 82 2.30 14.51 -5.73
C LEU A 82 3.21 14.37 -4.51
N SER A 83 3.29 15.43 -3.70
CA SER A 83 3.99 15.40 -2.41
C SER A 83 2.99 15.54 -1.26
N ILE A 84 3.02 14.59 -0.32
CA ILE A 84 2.13 14.51 0.84
C ILE A 84 3.00 14.57 2.09
N THR A 85 2.90 15.65 2.85
CA THR A 85 3.75 15.90 4.04
C THR A 85 2.96 15.96 5.36
N GLY A 86 1.67 15.61 5.34
CA GLY A 86 0.77 15.77 6.49
C GLY A 86 -0.10 14.55 6.69
N ALA A 87 -0.61 14.39 7.91
CA ALA A 87 -1.58 13.36 8.26
C ALA A 87 -3.00 13.75 7.81
N GLY A 88 -3.84 12.74 7.61
CA GLY A 88 -5.29 12.97 7.55
C GLY A 88 -5.91 13.14 8.93
N SER A 89 -7.24 13.17 8.97
CA SER A 89 -8.00 13.27 10.22
C SER A 89 -8.49 11.93 10.74
N ALA A 90 -8.38 10.87 9.93
CA ALA A 90 -8.80 9.53 10.34
C ALA A 90 -7.91 8.98 11.45
N VAL A 91 -8.56 8.44 12.48
CA VAL A 91 -7.97 7.58 13.50
C VAL A 91 -8.76 6.28 13.55
N ARG A 92 -8.09 5.14 13.58
CA ARG A 92 -8.70 3.80 13.62
C ARG A 92 -8.02 2.93 14.66
N ASP A 93 -8.74 1.90 15.08
CA ASP A 93 -8.19 0.84 15.91
C ASP A 93 -7.28 -0.04 15.04
N THR A 94 -6.02 -0.18 15.43
CA THR A 94 -5.07 -1.15 14.87
C THR A 94 -4.53 -2.04 15.98
N TYR A 95 -3.93 -3.17 15.62
CA TYR A 95 -3.46 -4.17 16.56
C TYR A 95 -2.01 -4.51 16.26
N ASP A 96 -1.23 -4.85 17.28
CA ASP A 96 0.07 -5.53 17.09
C ASP A 96 -0.11 -7.05 17.09
N GLY A 97 0.96 -7.78 16.80
CA GLY A 97 1.00 -9.24 16.81
C GLY A 97 0.69 -9.89 18.17
N ASN A 98 0.57 -9.10 19.24
CA ASN A 98 0.16 -9.54 20.58
C ASN A 98 -1.27 -9.11 20.93
N MET A 99 -2.07 -8.77 19.92
CA MET A 99 -3.47 -8.39 20.09
C MET A 99 -3.74 -7.07 20.80
N LYS A 100 -2.72 -6.22 20.96
CA LYS A 100 -2.88 -4.96 21.69
C LYS A 100 -3.38 -3.88 20.75
N LYS A 101 -4.47 -3.24 21.17
CA LYS A 101 -5.16 -2.20 20.40
C LYS A 101 -4.51 -0.83 20.56
N TYR A 102 -4.42 -0.09 19.47
CA TYR A 102 -3.92 1.28 19.39
C TYR A 102 -4.88 2.19 18.62
N GLU A 103 -4.99 3.45 19.04
CA GLU A 103 -5.62 4.50 18.26
C GLU A 103 -4.56 5.12 17.36
N THR A 104 -4.69 4.90 16.06
CA THR A 104 -3.58 5.10 15.12
C THR A 104 -3.95 6.13 14.06
N GLY A 105 -3.03 7.05 13.75
CA GLY A 105 -3.15 8.03 12.68
C GLY A 105 -2.62 7.51 11.33
N PHE A 106 -3.03 8.16 10.25
CA PHE A 106 -2.74 7.69 8.90
C PHE A 106 -2.41 8.80 7.90
N THR A 107 -1.63 8.45 6.88
CA THR A 107 -1.42 9.29 5.69
C THR A 107 -1.27 8.49 4.41
N GLY A 108 -1.55 9.16 3.30
CA GLY A 108 -1.47 8.66 1.93
C GLY A 108 -2.28 9.54 1.00
N PHE A 109 -2.47 9.12 -0.27
CA PHE A 109 -3.43 9.80 -1.15
C PHE A 109 -4.81 9.87 -0.47
N PHE A 110 -5.21 8.80 0.19
CA PHE A 110 -6.25 8.79 1.21
C PHE A 110 -5.65 8.53 2.59
N ASP A 111 -6.25 9.09 3.65
CA ASP A 111 -5.88 8.65 5.00
C ASP A 111 -6.43 7.25 5.27
N SER A 112 -7.63 6.99 4.77
CA SER A 112 -8.34 5.73 4.89
C SER A 112 -9.13 5.42 3.62
N LEU A 113 -9.05 4.18 3.14
CA LEU A 113 -9.83 3.64 2.04
C LEU A 113 -10.77 2.55 2.57
N GLU A 114 -12.08 2.86 2.66
CA GLU A 114 -13.06 2.02 3.37
C GLU A 114 -14.19 1.59 2.45
N GLY A 115 -14.25 0.32 2.07
CA GLY A 115 -15.20 -0.20 1.08
C GLY A 115 -15.04 0.41 -0.32
N GLY A 116 -14.02 1.24 -0.52
CA GLY A 116 -13.75 1.97 -1.75
C GLY A 116 -12.99 1.16 -2.78
N GLN A 117 -12.84 1.73 -3.98
CA GLN A 117 -12.10 1.14 -5.09
C GLN A 117 -11.16 2.16 -5.73
N VAL A 118 -9.89 1.80 -5.89
CA VAL A 118 -8.91 2.55 -6.70
C VAL A 118 -8.42 1.63 -7.80
N ARG A 119 -8.63 1.99 -9.06
CA ARG A 119 -8.27 1.11 -10.18
C ARG A 119 -7.81 1.82 -11.44
N ASN A 120 -7.07 1.10 -12.28
CA ASN A 120 -6.60 1.55 -13.60
C ASN A 120 -5.85 2.89 -13.54
N LEU A 121 -5.05 3.10 -12.50
CA LEU A 121 -4.45 4.40 -12.18
C LEU A 121 -2.93 4.26 -12.03
N THR A 122 -2.20 5.20 -12.64
CA THR A 122 -0.77 5.34 -12.38
C THR A 122 -0.52 6.49 -11.42
N PHE A 123 0.22 6.25 -10.35
CA PHE A 123 0.88 7.28 -9.55
C PHE A 123 2.36 7.30 -9.95
N SER A 124 2.85 8.45 -10.43
CA SER A 124 4.25 8.60 -10.84
C SER A 124 4.92 9.70 -10.04
N ASN A 125 6.11 9.43 -9.50
CA ASN A 125 6.82 10.35 -8.62
C ASN A 125 5.92 10.83 -7.46
N ILE A 126 5.27 9.89 -6.75
CA ILE A 126 4.52 10.19 -5.52
C ILE A 126 5.45 10.11 -4.31
N GLU A 127 5.41 11.14 -3.46
CA GLU A 127 6.23 11.23 -2.27
C GLU A 127 5.34 11.39 -1.05
N VAL A 128 5.44 10.47 -0.10
CA VAL A 128 4.77 10.56 1.21
C VAL A 128 5.84 10.72 2.27
N THR A 129 5.77 11.78 3.07
CA THR A 129 6.66 12.01 4.21
C THR A 129 5.83 12.36 5.44
N ALA A 130 6.06 11.68 6.56
CA ALA A 130 5.38 11.97 7.81
C ALA A 130 6.29 11.81 9.01
N GLU A 131 5.95 12.54 10.07
CA GLU A 131 6.54 12.41 11.40
C GLU A 131 5.41 12.24 12.43
N SER A 132 5.57 11.34 13.40
CA SER A 132 4.56 11.13 14.46
C SER A 132 5.18 10.69 15.80
N ASP A 133 4.58 11.14 16.90
CA ASP A 133 4.85 10.72 18.29
C ASP A 133 3.74 9.82 18.86
N THR A 134 2.92 9.26 17.96
CA THR A 134 1.78 8.38 18.26
C THR A 134 1.77 7.24 17.23
N PRO A 135 0.96 6.18 17.43
CA PRO A 135 0.94 5.07 16.49
C PRO A 135 0.50 5.56 15.11
N PHE A 136 1.25 5.19 14.08
CA PHE A 136 1.08 5.83 12.77
C PHE A 136 1.44 4.92 11.60
N PHE A 137 0.62 4.95 10.54
CA PHE A 137 0.91 4.22 9.31
C PHE A 137 0.80 5.09 8.06
N ALA A 138 1.66 4.81 7.09
CA ALA A 138 1.70 5.51 5.82
C ALA A 138 1.69 4.55 4.62
N GLY A 139 1.00 4.95 3.56
CA GLY A 139 1.14 4.32 2.25
C GLY A 139 0.92 5.31 1.12
N THR A 140 1.34 4.99 -0.11
CA THR A 140 1.15 5.93 -1.23
C THR A 140 -0.33 6.14 -1.55
N ILE A 141 -1.15 5.08 -1.55
CA ILE A 141 -2.58 5.15 -1.87
C ILE A 141 -3.40 5.36 -0.59
N ALA A 142 -3.13 4.60 0.47
CA ALA A 142 -3.87 4.73 1.73
C ALA A 142 -2.98 4.47 2.94
N GLY A 143 -3.18 5.21 4.03
CA GLY A 143 -2.55 4.83 5.30
C GLY A 143 -3.29 3.66 5.95
N TYR A 144 -4.63 3.66 5.88
CA TYR A 144 -5.48 2.56 6.34
C TYR A 144 -6.39 2.02 5.23
N MET A 145 -6.62 0.71 5.20
CA MET A 145 -7.56 0.08 4.27
C MET A 145 -8.52 -0.86 5.01
N ASP A 146 -9.81 -0.77 4.73
CA ASP A 146 -10.82 -1.70 5.25
C ASP A 146 -11.79 -2.13 4.16
N GLN A 147 -11.84 -3.44 3.89
CA GLN A 147 -12.76 -4.08 2.94
C GLN A 147 -12.81 -3.37 1.57
N ALA A 148 -11.68 -2.79 1.15
CA ALA A 148 -11.56 -2.05 -0.10
C ALA A 148 -10.83 -2.87 -1.17
N THR A 149 -10.76 -2.31 -2.38
CA THR A 149 -10.02 -2.92 -3.49
C THR A 149 -9.10 -1.92 -4.17
N ILE A 150 -7.84 -2.32 -4.37
CA ILE A 150 -6.89 -1.62 -5.22
C ILE A 150 -6.48 -2.56 -6.36
N SER A 151 -6.73 -2.18 -7.61
CA SER A 151 -6.45 -3.06 -8.75
C SER A 151 -5.89 -2.36 -9.97
N ASP A 152 -5.07 -3.06 -10.77
CA ASP A 152 -4.63 -2.58 -12.08
C ASP A 152 -3.92 -1.21 -12.00
N CYS A 153 -3.16 -1.00 -10.93
CA CYS A 153 -2.49 0.26 -10.63
C CYS A 153 -0.98 0.13 -10.80
N LYS A 154 -0.36 1.26 -11.14
CA LYS A 154 1.09 1.40 -11.17
C LYS A 154 1.54 2.48 -10.21
N VAL A 155 2.61 2.25 -9.47
CA VAL A 155 3.14 3.22 -8.51
C VAL A 155 4.65 3.34 -8.67
N ASP A 156 5.13 4.57 -8.79
CA ASP A 156 6.54 4.95 -8.71
C ASP A 156 6.67 6.08 -7.69
N GLY A 157 7.52 5.91 -6.68
CA GLY A 157 7.63 6.91 -5.62
C GLY A 157 8.41 6.51 -4.37
N SER A 158 8.12 7.19 -3.26
CA SER A 158 8.70 6.91 -1.95
C SER A 158 7.75 7.18 -0.79
N VAL A 159 7.90 6.41 0.30
CA VAL A 159 7.25 6.65 1.59
C VAL A 159 8.33 6.73 2.67
N MET A 160 8.37 7.83 3.42
CA MET A 160 9.26 8.03 4.56
C MET A 160 8.44 8.36 5.81
N LEU A 161 8.56 7.52 6.83
CA LEU A 161 7.95 7.72 8.14
C LEU A 161 9.04 7.76 9.20
N ARG A 162 9.09 8.88 9.93
CA ARG A 162 9.85 8.97 11.19
C ARG A 162 8.84 8.92 12.33
N ALA A 163 8.90 7.92 13.19
CA ALA A 163 7.94 7.82 14.27
C ALA A 163 8.60 7.28 15.53
N HIS A 164 7.92 7.47 16.66
CA HIS A 164 8.14 6.69 17.87
C HIS A 164 6.81 6.64 18.61
N ASP A 165 6.43 5.43 19.01
CA ASP A 165 5.38 5.01 19.93
C ASP A 165 5.17 3.54 19.58
N ARG A 166 4.55 2.78 20.47
CA ARG A 166 4.32 1.33 20.45
C ARG A 166 4.16 0.61 19.10
N MET A 167 3.68 1.28 18.05
CA MET A 167 3.58 0.71 16.71
C MET A 167 3.59 1.77 15.61
N PHE A 168 4.38 1.55 14.55
CA PHE A 168 4.29 2.34 13.32
C PHE A 168 4.68 1.53 12.08
N GLY A 169 4.36 2.03 10.89
CA GLY A 169 4.77 1.32 9.68
C GLY A 169 4.50 2.00 8.35
N VAL A 170 5.12 1.45 7.32
CA VAL A 170 4.96 1.90 5.93
C VAL A 170 4.60 0.73 5.03
N GLY A 171 3.68 0.96 4.10
CA GLY A 171 3.50 0.09 2.96
C GLY A 171 3.66 0.86 1.66
N GLY A 172 4.16 0.21 0.62
CA GLY A 172 4.28 0.87 -0.69
C GLY A 172 2.95 1.36 -1.23
N LEU A 173 1.83 0.70 -0.93
CA LEU A 173 0.47 1.14 -1.27
C LEU A 173 -0.34 1.48 -0.02
N VAL A 174 -0.34 0.56 0.95
CA VAL A 174 -1.23 0.59 2.12
C VAL A 174 -0.43 0.47 3.40
N GLY A 175 -0.61 1.37 4.36
CA GLY A 175 0.09 1.28 5.64
C GLY A 175 -0.39 0.08 6.48
N TYR A 176 -1.68 0.03 6.81
CA TYR A 176 -2.30 -1.02 7.61
C TYR A 176 -3.68 -1.41 7.08
N GLY A 177 -4.05 -2.69 7.16
CA GLY A 177 -5.46 -3.10 7.15
C GLY A 177 -5.78 -4.32 6.29
N ASN A 178 -6.97 -4.32 5.69
CA ASN A 178 -7.53 -5.47 5.00
C ASN A 178 -8.26 -5.08 3.71
N GLY A 179 -8.52 -6.08 2.86
CA GLY A 179 -9.17 -5.91 1.57
C GLY A 179 -8.42 -6.70 0.49
N ARG A 180 -8.59 -6.28 -0.76
CA ARG A 180 -7.99 -6.96 -1.91
C ARG A 180 -7.08 -6.02 -2.69
N ILE A 181 -5.84 -6.44 -2.89
CA ILE A 181 -4.86 -5.73 -3.72
C ILE A 181 -4.42 -6.70 -4.82
N GLU A 182 -4.66 -6.32 -6.07
CA GLU A 182 -4.35 -7.21 -7.20
C GLU A 182 -3.83 -6.51 -8.44
N ASN A 183 -2.97 -7.21 -9.19
CA ASN A 183 -2.42 -6.72 -10.46
C ASN A 183 -1.76 -5.34 -10.31
N ILE A 184 -0.79 -5.26 -9.40
CA ILE A 184 -0.04 -4.04 -9.09
C ILE A 184 1.35 -4.13 -9.70
N GLU A 185 1.85 -3.03 -10.25
CA GLU A 185 3.26 -2.85 -10.58
C GLU A 185 3.79 -1.68 -9.76
N ILE A 186 4.75 -1.91 -8.86
CA ILE A 186 5.29 -0.87 -8.00
C ILE A 186 6.82 -0.85 -7.99
N THR A 187 7.39 0.35 -8.11
CA THR A 187 8.79 0.65 -7.81
C THR A 187 8.81 1.66 -6.67
N ILE A 188 9.34 1.29 -5.51
CA ILE A 188 9.16 2.07 -4.29
C ILE A 188 10.41 2.11 -3.42
N THR A 189 10.71 3.30 -2.91
CA THR A 189 11.64 3.46 -1.79
C THR A 189 10.86 3.60 -0.48
N LEU A 190 11.17 2.77 0.51
CA LEU A 190 10.51 2.80 1.82
C LEU A 190 11.53 3.14 2.90
N VAL A 191 11.18 4.08 3.79
CA VAL A 191 12.03 4.49 4.91
C VAL A 191 11.20 4.50 6.19
N CYS A 192 11.59 3.69 7.17
CA CYS A 192 11.10 3.68 8.54
C CYS A 192 12.24 4.09 9.48
N ILE A 193 12.00 5.10 10.31
CA ILE A 193 12.97 5.57 11.31
C ILE A 193 12.26 5.65 12.66
N ASP A 194 12.62 4.76 13.57
CA ASP A 194 12.41 4.96 15.00
C ASP A 194 13.21 6.20 15.46
N THR A 195 12.52 7.11 16.13
CA THR A 195 13.06 8.42 16.51
C THR A 195 13.45 8.51 17.98
N ASP A 196 13.17 7.47 18.77
CA ASP A 196 13.66 7.34 20.13
C ASP A 196 14.34 5.97 20.32
N ARG A 197 15.03 5.74 21.45
CA ARG A 197 15.62 4.41 21.76
C ARG A 197 14.94 3.74 22.94
N GLU A 198 14.05 4.48 23.56
CA GLU A 198 13.49 4.18 24.88
C GLU A 198 12.20 3.38 24.75
N THR A 199 11.44 3.65 23.68
CA THR A 199 10.22 2.97 23.32
C THR A 199 10.59 1.72 22.53
N LYS A 200 10.25 0.55 23.08
CA LYS A 200 10.29 -0.68 22.29
C LYS A 200 9.00 -0.77 21.48
N ASP A 201 9.02 -0.26 20.26
CA ASP A 201 7.88 -0.33 19.37
C ASP A 201 7.94 -1.48 18.35
N GLU A 202 6.83 -1.64 17.65
CA GLU A 202 6.62 -2.62 16.60
C GLU A 202 6.60 -1.88 15.25
N GLN A 203 7.65 -2.07 14.45
CA GLN A 203 7.81 -1.46 13.15
C GLN A 203 7.43 -2.40 12.01
N PHE A 204 6.63 -1.91 11.07
CA PHE A 204 6.15 -2.68 9.93
C PHE A 204 6.56 -2.09 8.58
N MET A 205 7.12 -2.89 7.69
CA MET A 205 7.43 -2.48 6.31
C MET A 205 6.99 -3.55 5.31
N GLY A 206 6.21 -3.16 4.31
CA GLY A 206 5.97 -4.02 3.14
C GLY A 206 5.96 -3.28 1.82
N GLY A 207 6.52 -3.88 0.78
CA GLY A 207 6.52 -3.28 -0.56
C GLY A 207 5.11 -3.01 -1.11
N ILE A 208 4.08 -3.72 -0.62
CA ILE A 208 2.67 -3.42 -0.88
C ILE A 208 1.97 -2.92 0.39
N CYS A 209 2.02 -3.70 1.48
CA CYS A 209 1.28 -3.40 2.70
C CYS A 209 2.17 -3.50 3.95
N GLY A 210 2.09 -2.56 4.89
CA GLY A 210 2.87 -2.62 6.12
C GLY A 210 2.43 -3.77 7.03
N ALA A 211 1.17 -3.76 7.47
CA ALA A 211 0.62 -4.80 8.33
C ALA A 211 -0.89 -5.04 8.10
N GLY A 212 -1.40 -6.15 8.60
CA GLY A 212 -2.81 -6.55 8.55
C GLY A 212 -3.05 -7.85 7.81
N TYR A 213 -4.20 -7.99 7.17
CA TYR A 213 -4.62 -9.23 6.49
C TYR A 213 -5.19 -8.99 5.07
N PRO A 214 -4.48 -8.27 4.19
CA PRO A 214 -4.93 -8.10 2.82
C PRO A 214 -4.79 -9.40 2.02
N ASP A 215 -5.65 -9.57 1.02
CA ASP A 215 -5.41 -10.48 -0.08
C ASP A 215 -4.48 -9.82 -1.10
N LEU A 216 -3.38 -10.46 -1.43
CA LEU A 216 -2.29 -9.96 -2.27
C LEU A 216 -2.10 -10.87 -3.48
N LEU A 217 -2.47 -10.39 -4.67
CA LEU A 217 -2.48 -11.23 -5.88
C LEU A 217 -1.78 -10.57 -7.06
N SER A 218 -0.85 -11.29 -7.69
CA SER A 218 -0.25 -10.87 -8.95
C SER A 218 0.40 -9.49 -8.89
N CYS A 219 1.04 -9.17 -7.75
CA CYS A 219 1.77 -7.92 -7.57
C CYS A 219 3.24 -8.08 -7.98
N TYR A 220 3.75 -7.15 -8.78
CA TYR A 220 5.17 -7.02 -9.12
C TYR A 220 5.76 -5.86 -8.32
N VAL A 221 6.76 -6.15 -7.49
CA VAL A 221 7.33 -5.19 -6.53
C VAL A 221 8.83 -5.05 -6.77
N GLU A 222 9.29 -3.82 -6.99
CA GLU A 222 10.69 -3.43 -6.91
C GLU A 222 10.87 -2.51 -5.70
N ILE A 223 11.52 -3.01 -4.66
CA ILE A 223 11.65 -2.34 -3.36
C ILE A 223 13.10 -1.96 -3.06
N ASP A 224 13.29 -0.71 -2.62
CA ASP A 224 14.50 -0.27 -1.90
C ASP A 224 14.11 0.21 -0.50
N GLY A 225 14.18 -0.68 0.48
CA GLY A 225 13.71 -0.45 1.85
C GLY A 225 14.82 -0.14 2.85
N TYR A 226 14.53 0.74 3.81
CA TYR A 226 15.43 1.18 4.87
C TYR A 226 14.69 1.23 6.21
N ALA A 227 15.02 0.35 7.16
CA ALA A 227 14.38 0.32 8.48
C ALA A 227 15.42 0.52 9.60
N SER A 228 15.29 1.62 10.35
CA SER A 228 16.13 1.95 11.49
C SER A 228 15.29 1.79 12.75
N GLU A 229 15.43 0.68 13.46
CA GLU A 229 14.51 0.27 14.52
C GLU A 229 15.24 -0.08 15.82
N HIS A 230 14.83 0.51 16.95
CA HIS A 230 15.38 0.17 18.28
C HIS A 230 14.49 -0.77 19.09
N GLY A 231 13.27 -1.05 18.62
CA GLY A 231 12.35 -2.06 19.14
C GLY A 231 12.34 -3.36 18.33
N TYR A 232 11.39 -3.51 17.41
CA TYR A 232 11.15 -4.74 16.69
C TYR A 232 10.78 -4.51 15.22
N ALA A 233 11.46 -5.21 14.31
CA ALA A 233 11.30 -4.98 12.88
C ALA A 233 10.57 -6.12 12.16
N HIS A 234 9.52 -5.77 11.39
CA HIS A 234 8.70 -6.67 10.58
C HIS A 234 8.72 -6.27 9.11
N ASN A 235 9.75 -6.71 8.41
CA ASN A 235 10.03 -6.30 7.04
C ASN A 235 9.71 -7.40 6.04
N GLY A 236 8.85 -7.12 5.08
CA GLY A 236 8.57 -8.00 3.96
C GLY A 236 8.73 -7.30 2.64
N GLY A 237 9.23 -8.01 1.63
CA GLY A 237 9.26 -7.45 0.28
C GLY A 237 7.85 -7.23 -0.31
N VAL A 238 6.82 -7.92 0.18
CA VAL A 238 5.40 -7.66 -0.19
C VAL A 238 4.59 -7.16 1.01
N LEU A 239 4.62 -7.87 2.14
CA LEU A 239 3.87 -7.54 3.36
C LEU A 239 4.77 -7.60 4.59
N GLY A 240 4.75 -6.58 5.45
CA GLY A 240 5.55 -6.59 6.69
C GLY A 240 5.10 -7.67 7.66
N MET A 241 3.88 -7.56 8.18
CA MET A 241 3.29 -8.58 9.04
C MET A 241 1.89 -8.99 8.60
N TYR A 242 1.64 -10.29 8.56
CA TYR A 242 0.30 -10.86 8.37
C TYR A 242 -0.36 -11.17 9.71
N GLU A 243 -1.48 -10.50 10.03
CA GLU A 243 -2.19 -10.62 11.29
C GLU A 243 -3.72 -10.47 11.13
N PHE A 244 -4.52 -11.25 11.87
CA PHE A 244 -5.99 -11.25 11.79
C PHE A 244 -6.66 -10.72 13.06
N TYR A 245 -7.02 -9.44 13.10
CA TYR A 245 -7.68 -8.85 14.29
C TYR A 245 -8.84 -7.91 13.97
N PRO A 246 -9.88 -7.84 14.84
CA PRO A 246 -10.02 -8.55 16.14
C PRO A 246 -10.50 -10.02 16.05
N GLU A 247 -10.27 -10.80 17.12
CA GLU A 247 -10.59 -12.24 17.24
C GLU A 247 -12.03 -12.60 16.82
N GLY A 248 -12.19 -13.75 16.14
CA GLY A 248 -13.49 -14.29 15.73
C GLY A 248 -13.89 -14.01 14.28
N ILE A 249 -13.02 -13.33 13.53
CA ILE A 249 -13.13 -13.16 12.08
C ILE A 249 -12.52 -14.41 11.41
N SER A 250 -13.24 -15.01 10.47
CA SER A 250 -12.71 -16.06 9.59
C SER A 250 -12.46 -15.43 8.23
N HIS A 251 -11.20 -15.41 7.80
CA HIS A 251 -10.81 -14.91 6.48
C HIS A 251 -9.88 -15.92 5.81
N GLU A 252 -10.07 -16.12 4.51
CA GLU A 252 -9.19 -16.96 3.71
C GLU A 252 -8.04 -16.08 3.20
N GLY A 253 -6.91 -16.08 3.92
CA GLY A 253 -5.76 -15.28 3.51
C GLY A 253 -5.15 -15.72 2.18
N ILE A 254 -5.09 -14.83 1.20
CA ILE A 254 -4.49 -15.12 -0.11
C ILE A 254 -3.23 -14.27 -0.32
N CYS A 255 -2.09 -14.92 -0.52
CA CYS A 255 -0.86 -14.30 -1.02
C CYS A 255 -0.34 -15.12 -2.20
N LYS A 256 -0.66 -14.68 -3.43
CA LYS A 256 -0.49 -15.51 -4.62
C LYS A 256 0.11 -14.78 -5.81
N ASP A 257 0.99 -15.46 -6.53
CA ASP A 257 1.59 -15.01 -7.81
C ASP A 257 2.29 -13.64 -7.70
N ASN A 258 2.77 -13.28 -6.51
CA ASN A 258 3.51 -12.02 -6.30
C ASN A 258 4.98 -12.21 -6.62
N VAL A 259 5.61 -11.21 -7.22
CA VAL A 259 7.04 -11.24 -7.55
C VAL A 259 7.73 -10.02 -6.97
N VAL A 260 8.80 -10.23 -6.22
CA VAL A 260 9.58 -9.15 -5.60
C VAL A 260 11.03 -9.11 -6.08
N PHE A 261 11.54 -7.90 -6.26
CA PHE A 261 12.92 -7.57 -6.59
C PHE A 261 13.42 -6.48 -5.65
N GLY A 262 14.73 -6.46 -5.41
CA GLY A 262 15.38 -5.36 -4.70
C GLY A 262 15.87 -5.78 -3.33
N LYS A 263 15.84 -4.86 -2.36
CA LYS A 263 16.46 -5.08 -1.05
C LYS A 263 15.75 -4.36 0.07
N ILE A 264 15.99 -4.85 1.29
CA ILE A 264 15.73 -4.09 2.52
C ILE A 264 17.03 -4.06 3.31
N THR A 265 17.51 -2.85 3.61
CA THR A 265 18.61 -2.58 4.54
C THR A 265 18.02 -2.21 5.88
N PHE A 266 18.37 -2.91 6.95
CA PHE A 266 17.72 -2.71 8.24
C PHE A 266 18.65 -2.99 9.42
N PHE A 267 18.31 -2.44 10.57
CA PHE A 267 18.81 -2.89 11.85
C PHE A 267 17.64 -3.04 12.84
N GLU A 268 17.84 -3.90 13.83
CA GLU A 268 17.01 -3.97 15.05
C GLU A 268 17.95 -3.95 16.24
N ASP A 269 17.84 -2.96 17.12
CA ASP A 269 18.66 -2.80 18.32
C ASP A 269 17.94 -3.37 19.56
N ASN A 270 17.70 -4.68 19.56
CA ASN A 270 17.02 -5.35 20.67
C ASN A 270 17.61 -6.74 20.94
N GLU A 271 17.62 -7.12 22.22
CA GLU A 271 18.17 -8.40 22.69
C GLU A 271 17.10 -9.49 22.87
N ASP A 272 15.80 -9.12 22.86
CA ASP A 272 14.69 -10.02 23.22
C ASP A 272 14.28 -11.00 22.10
N ARG A 273 14.38 -10.56 20.84
CA ARG A 273 14.17 -11.39 19.63
C ARG A 273 15.05 -10.90 18.48
N ARG A 274 14.96 -11.54 17.31
CA ARG A 274 15.65 -11.11 16.10
C ARG A 274 14.64 -10.57 15.10
N ALA A 275 15.03 -9.50 14.42
CA ALA A 275 14.26 -8.90 13.33
C ALA A 275 13.80 -9.89 12.27
N TYR A 276 12.57 -9.67 11.84
CA TYR A 276 11.97 -10.36 10.72
C TYR A 276 12.22 -9.56 9.45
N CYS A 277 12.93 -10.17 8.52
CA CYS A 277 13.08 -9.64 7.18
C CYS A 277 13.08 -10.79 6.17
N GLU A 278 12.02 -10.88 5.37
CA GLU A 278 11.80 -11.97 4.43
C GLU A 278 11.30 -11.46 3.07
N PRO A 279 11.52 -12.19 1.97
CA PRO A 279 11.18 -11.69 0.63
C PRO A 279 9.70 -11.39 0.43
N ILE A 280 8.78 -12.23 0.92
CA ILE A 280 7.34 -12.05 0.66
C ILE A 280 6.64 -11.46 1.88
N VAL A 281 6.59 -12.21 2.98
CA VAL A 281 5.95 -11.78 4.23
C VAL A 281 7.00 -11.79 5.34
N GLY A 282 7.19 -10.67 6.03
CA GLY A 282 8.19 -10.54 7.10
C GLY A 282 7.89 -11.44 8.29
N GLU A 283 6.76 -11.19 8.97
CA GLU A 283 6.24 -12.05 10.04
C GLU A 283 4.81 -12.51 9.71
N THR A 284 4.45 -13.72 10.14
CA THR A 284 3.12 -14.29 9.96
C THR A 284 2.62 -14.77 11.32
N VAL A 285 1.68 -14.02 11.92
CA VAL A 285 1.09 -14.32 13.23
C VAL A 285 -0.12 -15.26 13.12
N ASP A 286 -0.74 -15.32 11.93
CA ASP A 286 -1.85 -16.23 11.62
C ASP A 286 -1.70 -16.85 10.21
N SER A 287 -2.47 -17.87 9.88
CA SER A 287 -2.34 -18.64 8.64
C SER A 287 -2.85 -17.92 7.40
N ILE A 288 -1.97 -17.75 6.42
CA ILE A 288 -2.34 -17.47 5.03
C ILE A 288 -2.78 -18.81 4.41
N THR A 289 -4.06 -18.94 4.06
CA THR A 289 -4.63 -20.20 3.57
C THR A 289 -4.14 -20.56 2.17
N THR A 290 -3.86 -19.56 1.33
CA THR A 290 -3.30 -19.72 -0.01
C THR A 290 -1.99 -18.95 -0.15
N PHE A 291 -0.88 -19.67 -0.15
CA PHE A 291 0.46 -19.12 -0.40
C PHE A 291 1.10 -19.88 -1.56
N ASP A 292 1.00 -19.36 -2.79
CA ASP A 292 1.35 -20.10 -4.01
C ASP A 292 1.89 -19.16 -5.10
N GLY A 293 2.75 -19.68 -5.99
CA GLY A 293 3.23 -18.95 -7.16
C GLY A 293 4.06 -17.69 -6.90
N ASN A 294 4.38 -17.37 -5.64
CA ASN A 294 5.22 -16.22 -5.30
C ASN A 294 6.68 -16.46 -5.70
N GLY A 295 7.39 -15.42 -6.12
CA GLY A 295 8.80 -15.49 -6.51
C GLY A 295 9.60 -14.25 -6.11
N GLU A 296 10.92 -14.42 -6.02
CA GLU A 296 11.79 -13.39 -5.45
C GLU A 296 13.17 -13.31 -6.11
N SER A 297 13.70 -12.09 -6.16
CA SER A 297 15.11 -11.75 -6.31
C SER A 297 15.43 -10.64 -5.31
N PHE A 298 15.39 -11.00 -4.03
CA PHE A 298 15.40 -10.09 -2.89
C PHE A 298 16.68 -10.23 -2.06
N GLN A 299 17.24 -9.10 -1.62
CA GLN A 299 18.41 -9.05 -0.74
C GLN A 299 18.03 -8.51 0.64
N ARG A 300 18.45 -9.26 1.66
CA ARG A 300 18.34 -8.87 3.06
C ARG A 300 19.67 -8.33 3.56
N ASP A 301 19.72 -7.03 3.86
CA ASP A 301 20.93 -6.32 4.28
C ASP A 301 20.82 -5.86 5.75
N GLU A 302 21.06 -6.80 6.67
CA GLU A 302 21.12 -6.48 8.11
C GLU A 302 22.43 -5.75 8.44
N VAL A 303 22.32 -4.64 9.16
CA VAL A 303 23.47 -3.85 9.65
C VAL A 303 23.44 -3.76 11.17
N PHE A 304 24.61 -3.51 11.78
CA PHE A 304 24.80 -3.54 13.23
C PHE A 304 25.33 -2.21 13.79
N ASN A 305 25.14 -1.11 13.05
CA ASN A 305 25.43 0.23 13.50
C ASN A 305 24.12 0.96 13.81
N TYR A 306 23.71 0.92 15.07
CA TYR A 306 22.44 1.45 15.57
C TYR A 306 22.46 2.96 15.87
N ASP A 307 23.60 3.63 15.60
CA ASP A 307 23.81 5.06 15.83
C ASP A 307 23.50 5.95 14.60
N VAL A 308 23.14 5.35 13.46
CA VAL A 308 22.95 6.08 12.20
C VAL A 308 21.71 5.59 11.48
N ASP A 309 20.76 6.50 11.24
CA ASP A 309 19.58 6.27 10.41
C ASP A 309 19.99 5.76 9.02
N LEU A 310 19.33 4.68 8.58
CA LEU A 310 19.48 4.11 7.25
C LEU A 310 18.63 4.91 6.26
N LEU A 311 19.26 5.33 5.17
CA LEU A 311 18.66 6.17 4.14
C LEU A 311 19.15 5.74 2.75
N PRO A 312 18.37 5.99 1.68
CA PRO A 312 18.82 5.79 0.31
C PRO A 312 20.08 6.62 0.01
N GLN A 313 21.02 6.02 -0.70
CA GLN A 313 22.23 6.72 -1.14
C GLN A 313 21.86 7.79 -2.18
N LYS A 314 22.32 9.02 -1.96
CA LYS A 314 22.12 10.16 -2.88
C LYS A 314 23.08 10.16 -4.05
#